data_AF-A0A7X1LT02-F1
#
_entry.id   AF-A0A7X1LT02-F1
#
_cell.length_a   1.000
_cell.length_b   1.000
_cell.length_c   1.000
_cell.angle_alpha   90.00
_cell.angle_beta   90.00
_cell.angle_gamma   90.00
#
_symmetry.space_group_name_H-M   'P 1'
#
loop_
_entity.id
_entity.type
_entity.pdbx_description
1 polymer ?
#
loop_
_entity_poly.entity_id
_entity_poly.type
_entity_poly.pdbx_seq_one_letter_code
_entity_poly.pdbx_strand_id
1 'polypeptide(L)'
;MGITIRNTYGTPHNVSQTNPAHVTSCDRYRLPLVGFITPENPGYEDMVEILKGNGHDTRPEGYGLIFLESEEFSATYFGSIEQVQQYQQENQATGGKATFDASRGVMYARWPHGKGWDDYLPRVFWNQAQLGAVADGAGLVTAFAHTEVPGAEIIVFEFEGAWTAGGETHKLVTYHCTACHMDTFHDCGHVQENTGPDSRRWAARQARQHLISAARHGIGDKNSACRPDNGEMLRVVNAVARDMWNTTGNALPDTDDAYCATKGPCSIIRELRAGVRPPVYRA
;
A
#
# COMPACT_ATOMS: atom_id res chain seq x y z
N MET A 1 -6.74 -8.14 -24.89
CA MET A 1 -5.36 -7.77 -24.51
C MET A 1 -5.35 -7.41 -23.04
N GLY A 2 -4.48 -8.00 -22.23
CA GLY A 2 -4.30 -7.60 -20.84
C GLY A 2 -3.62 -6.24 -20.78
N ILE A 3 -4.12 -5.34 -19.94
CA ILE A 3 -3.44 -4.08 -19.66
C ILE A 3 -2.38 -4.40 -18.60
N THR A 4 -1.14 -4.02 -18.85
CA THR A 4 -0.05 -4.11 -17.87
C THR A 4 0.27 -2.71 -17.40
N ILE A 5 0.23 -2.48 -16.10
CA ILE A 5 0.72 -1.25 -15.49
C ILE A 5 2.09 -1.54 -14.86
N ARG A 6 2.99 -0.55 -14.88
CA ARG A 6 4.24 -0.61 -14.14
C ARG A 6 4.13 0.33 -12.95
N ASN A 7 4.55 -0.13 -11.79
CA ASN A 7 4.78 0.78 -10.68
C ASN A 7 6.08 1.56 -10.86
N THR A 8 6.33 2.54 -10.00
CA THR A 8 7.58 3.32 -9.97
C THR A 8 8.85 2.48 -9.82
N TYR A 9 8.75 1.23 -9.31
CA TYR A 9 9.89 0.29 -9.23
C TYR A 9 10.06 -0.58 -10.48
N GLY A 10 9.25 -0.36 -11.52
CA GLY A 10 9.33 -1.07 -12.79
C GLY A 10 8.67 -2.45 -12.80
N THR A 11 8.06 -2.88 -11.69
CA THR A 11 7.40 -4.18 -11.54
C THR A 11 6.12 -4.21 -12.38
N PRO A 12 6.02 -5.13 -13.37
CA PRO A 12 4.80 -5.32 -14.14
C PRO A 12 3.68 -5.91 -13.27
N HIS A 13 2.53 -5.25 -13.30
CA HIS A 13 1.28 -5.71 -12.71
C HIS A 13 0.25 -5.93 -13.83
N ASN A 14 -0.45 -7.05 -13.76
CA ASN A 14 -1.53 -7.41 -14.67
C ASN A 14 -2.85 -6.90 -14.08
N VAL A 15 -3.67 -6.20 -14.87
CA VAL A 15 -4.97 -5.69 -14.42
C VAL A 15 -6.15 -6.42 -15.07
N SER A 16 -7.29 -6.34 -14.40
CA SER A 16 -8.56 -6.88 -14.90
C SER A 16 -8.94 -6.23 -16.22
N GLN A 17 -9.40 -7.08 -17.15
CA GLN A 17 -9.90 -6.65 -18.47
C GLN A 17 -11.14 -5.75 -18.36
N THR A 18 -11.93 -5.91 -17.29
CA THR A 18 -13.18 -5.15 -17.09
C THR A 18 -13.04 -4.02 -16.08
N ASN A 19 -11.95 -3.99 -15.32
CA ASN A 19 -11.68 -2.95 -14.33
C ASN A 19 -10.17 -2.65 -14.22
N PRO A 20 -9.67 -1.60 -14.90
CA PRO A 20 -8.23 -1.28 -14.89
C PRO A 20 -7.70 -0.82 -13.52
N ALA A 21 -8.57 -0.54 -12.55
CA ALA A 21 -8.14 -0.29 -11.17
C ALA A 21 -7.85 -1.59 -10.37
N HIS A 22 -8.19 -2.76 -10.90
CA HIS A 22 -8.06 -4.03 -10.19
C HIS A 22 -6.89 -4.85 -10.71
N VAL A 23 -5.83 -4.98 -9.92
CA VAL A 23 -4.72 -5.89 -10.20
C VAL A 23 -5.15 -7.34 -9.94
N THR A 24 -4.78 -8.22 -10.87
CA THR A 24 -5.06 -9.65 -10.84
C THR A 24 -3.82 -10.51 -10.57
N SER A 25 -2.62 -10.02 -10.92
CA SER A 25 -1.34 -10.69 -10.63
C SER A 25 -0.16 -9.74 -10.89
N CYS A 26 1.05 -10.16 -10.55
CA CYS A 26 2.29 -9.48 -10.91
C CYS A 26 3.40 -10.50 -11.20
N ASP A 27 4.49 -10.03 -11.81
CA ASP A 27 5.60 -10.89 -12.22
C ASP A 27 6.57 -11.21 -11.07
N ARG A 28 6.50 -10.45 -9.96
CA ARG A 28 7.37 -10.62 -8.80
C ARG A 28 6.59 -10.42 -7.51
N TYR A 29 6.83 -11.34 -6.57
CA TYR A 29 6.25 -11.31 -5.24
C TYR A 29 7.37 -11.26 -4.19
N ARG A 30 7.12 -10.52 -3.12
CA ARG A 30 7.74 -10.69 -1.81
C ARG A 30 7.17 -11.95 -1.16
N LEU A 31 8.01 -12.64 -0.40
CA LEU A 31 7.63 -13.79 0.41
C LEU A 31 7.80 -13.44 1.90
N PRO A 32 6.89 -12.63 2.47
CA PRO A 32 7.00 -12.21 3.87
C PRO A 32 6.86 -13.36 4.88
N LEU A 33 6.20 -14.46 4.49
CA LEU A 33 6.04 -15.62 5.34
C LEU A 33 6.06 -16.91 4.52
N VAL A 34 6.86 -17.87 5.00
CA VAL A 34 6.89 -19.25 4.55
C VAL A 34 6.74 -20.11 5.80
N GLY A 35 5.81 -21.06 5.78
CA GLY A 35 5.49 -21.85 6.97
C GLY A 35 4.75 -23.13 6.61
N PHE A 36 4.18 -23.76 7.63
CA PHE A 36 3.34 -24.95 7.49
C PHE A 36 2.26 -24.96 8.56
N ILE A 37 1.19 -25.71 8.29
CA ILE A 37 0.13 -26.06 9.23
C ILE A 37 -0.04 -27.57 9.22
N THR A 38 -0.18 -28.17 10.41
CA THR A 38 -0.38 -29.61 10.60
C THR A 38 -1.62 -29.85 11.45
N PRO A 39 -2.19 -31.07 11.46
CA PRO A 39 -3.39 -31.38 12.26
C PRO A 39 -3.25 -31.11 13.76
N GLU A 40 -2.03 -31.04 14.30
CA GLU A 40 -1.75 -30.71 15.69
C GLU A 40 -1.93 -29.21 15.99
N ASN A 41 -2.04 -28.35 14.98
CA ASN A 41 -2.31 -26.93 15.18
C ASN A 41 -3.74 -26.76 15.73
N PRO A 42 -3.94 -26.06 16.88
CA PRO A 42 -5.26 -25.88 17.47
C PRO A 42 -6.31 -25.22 16.55
N GLY A 43 -5.88 -24.42 15.57
CA GLY A 43 -6.74 -23.79 14.57
C GLY A 43 -6.84 -24.55 13.25
N TYR A 44 -6.23 -25.74 13.13
CA TYR A 44 -6.09 -26.47 11.86
C TYR A 44 -7.42 -26.64 11.13
N GLU A 45 -8.44 -27.16 11.82
CA GLU A 45 -9.74 -27.46 11.25
C GLU A 45 -10.43 -26.22 10.64
N ASP A 46 -10.32 -25.06 11.30
CA ASP A 46 -10.81 -23.78 10.78
C ASP A 46 -9.94 -23.30 9.61
N MET A 47 -8.62 -23.45 9.72
CA MET A 47 -7.67 -22.98 8.70
C MET A 47 -7.81 -23.72 7.36
N VAL A 48 -8.12 -25.02 7.38
CA VAL A 48 -8.31 -25.83 6.16
C VAL A 48 -9.73 -25.79 5.61
N GLU A 49 -10.68 -25.09 6.24
CA GLU A 49 -12.07 -25.02 5.79
C GLU A 49 -12.19 -24.51 4.34
N ILE A 50 -11.38 -23.51 3.98
CA ILE A 50 -11.31 -23.00 2.60
C ILE A 50 -10.88 -24.09 1.61
N LEU A 51 -9.98 -25.00 2.01
CA LEU A 51 -9.54 -26.11 1.17
C LEU A 51 -10.65 -27.15 1.05
N LYS A 52 -11.31 -27.49 2.16
CA LYS A 52 -12.44 -28.44 2.19
C LYS A 52 -13.60 -27.98 1.33
N GLY A 53 -14.02 -26.72 1.49
CA GLY A 53 -15.14 -26.14 0.75
C GLY A 53 -14.92 -26.11 -0.77
N ASN A 54 -13.66 -26.13 -1.22
CA ASN A 54 -13.30 -26.16 -2.64
C ASN A 54 -12.84 -27.55 -3.13
N GLY A 55 -12.93 -28.59 -2.30
CA GLY A 55 -12.49 -29.95 -2.67
C GLY A 55 -10.97 -30.11 -2.84
N HIS A 56 -10.19 -29.20 -2.26
CA HIS A 56 -8.73 -29.19 -2.31
C HIS A 56 -8.09 -29.76 -1.04
N ASP A 57 -8.89 -30.08 -0.02
CA ASP A 57 -8.40 -30.73 1.19
C ASP A 57 -8.05 -32.20 0.93
N THR A 58 -6.79 -32.44 0.56
CA THR A 58 -6.29 -33.72 0.05
C THR A 58 -5.06 -34.24 0.80
N ARG A 59 -4.60 -33.51 1.82
CA ARG A 59 -3.34 -33.77 2.54
C ARG A 59 -3.60 -34.04 4.02
N PRO A 60 -3.67 -35.31 4.46
CA PRO A 60 -3.88 -35.62 5.87
C PRO A 60 -2.69 -35.19 6.77
N GLU A 61 -1.50 -35.05 6.20
CA GLU A 61 -0.29 -34.59 6.90
C GLU A 61 -0.28 -33.06 7.18
N GLY A 62 -1.19 -32.31 6.57
CA GLY A 62 -1.20 -30.85 6.59
C GLY A 62 -0.61 -30.21 5.33
N TYR A 63 -0.31 -28.91 5.42
CA TYR A 63 0.03 -28.09 4.27
C TYR A 63 1.28 -27.24 4.52
N GLY A 64 2.18 -27.23 3.53
CA GLY A 64 3.18 -26.18 3.38
C GLY A 64 2.53 -24.91 2.82
N LEU A 65 2.91 -23.76 3.36
CA LEU A 65 2.33 -22.46 3.06
C LEU A 65 3.38 -21.47 2.54
N ILE A 66 3.04 -20.75 1.48
CA ILE A 66 3.81 -19.58 1.03
C ILE A 66 2.85 -18.40 0.88
N PHE A 67 3.16 -17.33 1.60
CA PHE A 67 2.43 -16.08 1.52
C PHE A 67 3.16 -15.16 0.56
N LEU A 68 2.48 -14.83 -0.53
CA LEU A 68 2.97 -14.02 -1.61
C LEU A 68 2.35 -12.64 -1.50
N GLU A 69 3.17 -11.61 -1.70
CA GLU A 69 2.71 -10.24 -1.64
C GLU A 69 3.46 -9.36 -2.64
N SER A 70 2.74 -8.51 -3.35
CA SER A 70 3.28 -7.33 -4.02
C SER A 70 2.65 -6.08 -3.42
N GLU A 71 3.04 -4.92 -3.92
CA GLU A 71 2.48 -3.62 -3.55
C GLU A 71 0.95 -3.57 -3.74
N GLU A 72 0.41 -4.40 -4.63
CA GLU A 72 -0.98 -4.29 -5.11
C GLU A 72 -1.74 -5.62 -5.18
N PHE A 73 -1.08 -6.74 -4.88
CA PHE A 73 -1.68 -8.06 -4.91
C PHE A 73 -1.11 -8.95 -3.81
N SER A 74 -1.91 -9.90 -3.36
CA SER A 74 -1.51 -10.89 -2.37
C SER A 74 -2.11 -12.23 -2.78
N ALA A 75 -1.43 -13.31 -2.43
CA ALA A 75 -1.89 -14.67 -2.67
C ALA A 75 -1.31 -15.61 -1.61
N THR A 76 -1.97 -16.74 -1.41
CA THR A 76 -1.51 -17.79 -0.49
C THR A 76 -1.49 -19.12 -1.19
N TYR A 77 -0.31 -19.74 -1.19
CA TYR A 77 -0.08 -21.06 -1.74
C TYR A 77 -0.23 -22.11 -0.65
N PHE A 78 -0.89 -23.21 -1.01
CA PHE A 78 -0.99 -24.43 -0.21
C PHE A 78 -0.43 -25.60 -1.02
N GLY A 79 0.55 -26.31 -0.47
CA GLY A 79 1.14 -27.48 -1.10
C GLY A 79 1.67 -28.48 -0.07
N SER A 80 2.57 -29.36 -0.50
CA SER A 80 3.21 -30.30 0.43
C SER A 80 4.19 -29.58 1.34
N ILE A 81 4.29 -30.06 2.59
CA ILE A 81 5.24 -29.52 3.57
C ILE A 81 6.68 -29.69 3.07
N GLU A 82 6.99 -30.84 2.45
CA GLU A 82 8.32 -31.16 1.94
C GLU A 82 8.77 -30.20 0.85
N GLN A 83 7.88 -29.86 -0.09
CA GLN A 83 8.21 -28.92 -1.16
C GLN A 83 8.51 -27.52 -0.62
N VAL A 84 7.72 -27.06 0.35
CA VAL A 84 7.91 -25.73 0.95
C VAL A 84 9.18 -25.68 1.79
N GLN A 85 9.48 -26.74 2.55
CA GLN A 85 10.73 -26.87 3.28
C GLN A 85 11.95 -26.90 2.35
N GLN A 86 11.88 -27.66 1.26
CA GLN A 86 12.92 -27.69 0.23
C GLN A 86 13.14 -26.29 -0.36
N TYR A 87 12.07 -25.61 -0.76
CA TYR A 87 12.15 -24.26 -1.29
C TYR A 87 12.80 -23.29 -0.29
N GLN A 88 12.41 -23.34 0.99
CA GLN A 88 12.96 -22.45 2.01
C GLN A 88 14.48 -22.64 2.19
N GLN A 89 14.94 -23.89 2.21
CA GLN A 89 16.36 -24.24 2.29
C GLN A 89 17.13 -23.75 1.06
N GLU A 90 16.61 -24.00 -0.14
CA GLU A 90 17.23 -23.56 -1.40
C GLU A 90 17.26 -22.04 -1.52
N ASN A 91 16.18 -21.36 -1.11
CA ASN A 91 16.09 -19.91 -1.17
C ASN A 91 17.11 -19.26 -0.22
N GLN A 92 17.31 -19.83 0.96
CA GLN A 92 18.36 -19.40 1.87
C GLN A 92 19.77 -19.65 1.29
N ALA A 93 20.02 -20.83 0.75
CA ALA A 93 21.33 -21.21 0.18
C ALA A 93 21.72 -20.37 -1.05
N THR A 94 20.74 -19.88 -1.81
CA THR A 94 20.96 -19.11 -3.05
C THR A 94 20.88 -17.59 -2.83
N GLY A 95 20.68 -17.13 -1.60
CA GLY A 95 20.51 -15.71 -1.29
C GLY A 95 19.26 -15.11 -1.93
N GLY A 96 18.13 -15.83 -1.89
CA GLY A 96 16.83 -15.36 -2.35
C GLY A 96 16.53 -15.61 -3.83
N LYS A 97 17.24 -16.55 -4.48
CA LYS A 97 17.15 -16.77 -5.94
C LYS A 97 16.56 -18.13 -6.33
N ALA A 98 16.01 -18.88 -5.39
CA ALA A 98 15.40 -20.17 -5.69
C ALA A 98 14.10 -19.99 -6.49
N THR A 99 13.83 -20.93 -7.39
CA THR A 99 12.58 -20.99 -8.15
C THR A 99 11.56 -21.87 -7.44
N PHE A 100 10.29 -21.47 -7.50
CA PHE A 100 9.19 -22.21 -6.87
C PHE A 100 8.19 -22.72 -7.92
N ASP A 101 7.90 -24.03 -7.91
CA ASP A 101 6.90 -24.62 -8.78
C ASP A 101 5.50 -24.54 -8.14
N ALA A 102 4.77 -23.48 -8.48
CA ALA A 102 3.42 -23.23 -7.99
C ALA A 102 2.37 -24.23 -8.54
N SER A 103 2.68 -25.04 -9.56
CA SER A 103 1.73 -26.00 -10.14
C SER A 103 1.50 -27.24 -9.28
N ARG A 104 2.36 -27.47 -8.27
CA ARG A 104 2.32 -28.64 -7.37
C ARG A 104 1.42 -28.48 -6.15
N GLY A 105 0.65 -27.39 -6.11
CA GLY A 105 -0.31 -27.11 -5.06
C GLY A 105 -1.44 -26.23 -5.58
N VAL A 106 -2.11 -25.54 -4.67
CA VAL A 106 -3.24 -24.66 -5.00
C VAL A 106 -2.94 -23.23 -4.55
N MET A 107 -3.36 -22.29 -5.39
CA MET A 107 -3.19 -20.86 -5.16
C MET A 107 -4.54 -20.21 -4.88
N TYR A 108 -4.64 -19.53 -3.75
CA TYR A 108 -5.78 -18.66 -3.45
C TYR A 108 -5.36 -17.21 -3.56
N ALA A 109 -6.27 -16.40 -4.12
CA ALA A 109 -6.10 -14.96 -4.11
C ALA A 109 -6.29 -14.44 -2.69
N ARG A 110 -5.45 -13.47 -2.32
CA ARG A 110 -5.34 -12.87 -0.98
C ARG A 110 -4.80 -13.82 0.08
N TRP A 111 -4.46 -13.22 1.21
CA TRP A 111 -4.18 -13.99 2.41
C TRP A 111 -5.50 -14.37 3.09
N PRO A 112 -5.58 -15.57 3.68
CA PRO A 112 -6.71 -15.97 4.49
C PRO A 112 -6.82 -15.10 5.74
N HIS A 113 -8.01 -15.02 6.31
CA HIS A 113 -8.31 -14.29 7.54
C HIS A 113 -9.34 -15.08 8.36
N GLY A 114 -9.49 -14.72 9.62
CA GLY A 114 -10.43 -15.34 10.55
C GLY A 114 -9.76 -16.36 11.48
N LYS A 115 -10.59 -17.21 12.10
CA LYS A 115 -10.17 -18.11 13.17
C LYS A 115 -8.99 -19.00 12.75
N GLY A 116 -7.96 -19.06 13.60
CA GLY A 116 -6.69 -19.74 13.33
C GLY A 116 -5.72 -18.90 12.47
N TRP A 117 -6.21 -18.27 11.40
CA TRP A 117 -5.38 -17.44 10.52
C TRP A 117 -4.93 -16.13 11.15
N ASP A 118 -5.81 -15.46 11.90
CA ASP A 118 -5.51 -14.15 12.50
C ASP A 118 -4.36 -14.22 13.53
N ASP A 119 -4.19 -15.38 14.20
CA ASP A 119 -3.09 -15.64 15.13
C ASP A 119 -1.81 -16.13 14.42
N TYR A 120 -1.98 -16.85 13.31
CA TYR A 120 -0.86 -17.41 12.54
C TYR A 120 -0.15 -16.35 11.70
N LEU A 121 -0.89 -15.39 11.16
CA LEU A 121 -0.37 -14.40 10.24
C LEU A 121 0.21 -13.20 10.99
N PRO A 122 1.50 -12.90 10.81
CA PRO A 122 2.09 -11.73 11.43
C PRO A 122 1.51 -10.46 10.80
N ARG A 123 1.28 -9.43 11.62
CA ARG A 123 1.09 -8.07 11.10
C ARG A 123 2.42 -7.61 10.49
N VAL A 124 2.43 -7.40 9.17
CA VAL A 124 3.64 -7.01 8.44
C VAL A 124 3.43 -5.76 7.61
N PHE A 125 4.46 -4.91 7.62
CA PHE A 125 4.56 -3.71 6.79
C PHE A 125 5.34 -3.97 5.50
N TRP A 126 5.12 -3.14 4.48
CA TRP A 126 5.91 -3.18 3.26
C TRP A 126 7.34 -2.71 3.55
N ASN A 127 7.45 -1.56 4.20
CA ASN A 127 8.71 -0.94 4.55
C ASN A 127 9.23 -1.47 5.89
N GLN A 128 10.42 -2.08 5.87
CA GLN A 128 11.05 -2.65 7.05
C GLN A 128 12.57 -2.39 7.04
N ALA A 129 13.17 -2.34 8.24
CA ALA A 129 14.60 -2.08 8.44
C ALA A 129 15.50 -2.98 7.57
N GLN A 130 15.13 -4.25 7.49
CA GLN A 130 15.85 -5.30 6.78
C GLN A 130 15.93 -5.06 5.27
N LEU A 131 15.09 -4.16 4.75
CA LEU A 131 14.98 -3.77 3.35
C LEU A 131 15.50 -2.35 3.09
N GLY A 132 16.25 -1.77 4.04
CA GLY A 132 16.87 -0.45 3.90
C GLY A 132 15.93 0.74 4.13
N ALA A 133 14.70 0.49 4.61
CA ALA A 133 13.80 1.55 5.04
C ALA A 133 14.09 1.99 6.48
N VAL A 134 13.57 3.15 6.88
CA VAL A 134 13.48 3.51 8.30
C VAL A 134 12.68 2.41 9.00
N ALA A 135 13.22 1.88 10.08
CA ALA A 135 12.85 0.62 10.72
C ALA A 135 11.48 0.62 11.45
N ASP A 136 10.45 1.25 10.91
CA ASP A 136 9.24 1.63 11.66
C ASP A 136 7.92 1.42 10.90
N GLY A 137 7.93 0.77 9.73
CA GLY A 137 6.73 0.67 8.87
C GLY A 137 6.37 2.00 8.19
N ALA A 138 7.28 2.98 8.27
CA ALA A 138 7.39 4.23 7.55
C ALA A 138 7.87 4.10 6.10
N GLY A 139 7.12 4.44 5.05
CA GLY A 139 7.76 4.52 3.72
C GLY A 139 6.85 4.47 2.52
N LEU A 140 7.48 4.57 1.35
CA LEU A 140 6.76 4.49 0.07
C LEU A 140 6.44 3.02 -0.23
N VAL A 141 5.22 2.76 -0.68
CA VAL A 141 4.78 1.43 -1.13
C VAL A 141 4.90 1.33 -2.62
N THR A 142 4.34 2.30 -3.35
CA THR A 142 4.34 2.36 -4.81
C THR A 142 4.02 3.79 -5.25
N ALA A 143 4.25 4.10 -6.52
CA ALA A 143 3.76 5.34 -7.12
C ALA A 143 3.37 5.10 -8.58
N PHE A 144 2.52 6.00 -9.09
CA PHE A 144 1.99 5.99 -10.44
C PHE A 144 2.15 7.38 -11.05
N ALA A 145 2.64 7.47 -12.28
CA ALA A 145 2.71 8.75 -12.99
C ALA A 145 1.29 9.31 -13.25
N HIS A 146 1.11 10.61 -13.05
CA HIS A 146 -0.14 11.28 -13.39
C HIS A 146 -0.31 11.33 -14.91
N THR A 147 -1.48 10.95 -15.42
CA THR A 147 -1.70 10.84 -16.87
C THR A 147 -1.79 12.21 -17.55
N GLU A 148 -2.29 13.21 -16.83
CA GLU A 148 -2.61 14.53 -17.37
C GLU A 148 -1.67 15.67 -16.89
N VAL A 149 -0.83 15.43 -15.88
CA VAL A 149 0.04 16.46 -15.28
C VAL A 149 1.49 15.96 -15.35
N PRO A 150 2.29 16.46 -16.29
CA PRO A 150 3.68 16.03 -16.44
C PRO A 150 4.48 16.20 -15.15
N GLY A 151 5.19 15.15 -14.74
CA GLY A 151 6.04 15.15 -13.55
C GLY A 151 5.29 14.96 -12.22
N ALA A 152 3.95 14.97 -12.22
CA ALA A 152 3.19 14.63 -11.03
C ALA A 152 3.02 13.11 -10.88
N GLU A 153 2.85 12.67 -9.64
CA GLU A 153 2.68 11.26 -9.29
C GLU A 153 1.54 11.09 -8.29
N ILE A 154 0.96 9.90 -8.25
CA ILE A 154 0.11 9.43 -7.16
C ILE A 154 0.86 8.36 -6.39
N ILE A 155 1.17 8.67 -5.14
CA ILE A 155 2.14 7.95 -4.32
C ILE A 155 1.39 7.24 -3.21
N VAL A 156 1.51 5.92 -3.13
CA VAL A 156 1.01 5.12 -2.01
C VAL A 156 2.12 5.00 -0.98
N PHE A 157 1.83 5.28 0.27
CA PHE A 157 2.82 5.24 1.34
C PHE A 157 2.20 4.81 2.67
N GLU A 158 3.02 4.15 3.47
CA GLU A 158 2.76 3.80 4.86
C GLU A 158 3.30 4.93 5.74
N PHE A 159 2.56 5.25 6.80
CA PHE A 159 2.92 6.30 7.74
C PHE A 159 2.43 5.98 9.15
N GLU A 160 2.90 6.76 10.10
CA GLU A 160 2.47 6.71 11.50
C GLU A 160 1.70 7.99 11.82
N GLY A 161 0.47 7.87 12.31
CA GLY A 161 -0.34 9.04 12.62
C GLY A 161 -1.65 8.69 13.30
N ALA A 162 -2.35 9.72 13.78
CA ALA A 162 -3.69 9.61 14.32
C ALA A 162 -4.74 10.00 13.27
N TRP A 163 -5.90 9.34 13.28
CA TRP A 163 -7.02 9.70 12.42
C TRP A 163 -7.61 11.08 12.73
N THR A 164 -7.51 11.50 13.99
CA THR A 164 -8.00 12.79 14.49
C THR A 164 -6.91 13.48 15.30
N ALA A 165 -6.97 14.82 15.38
CA ALA A 165 -6.06 15.58 16.22
C ALA A 165 -6.14 15.10 17.69
N GLY A 166 -4.99 14.76 18.28
CA GLY A 166 -4.88 14.24 19.65
C GLY A 166 -5.35 12.79 19.86
N GLY A 167 -5.69 12.06 18.77
CA GLY A 167 -6.04 10.65 18.83
C GLY A 167 -4.82 9.73 19.01
N GLU A 168 -5.08 8.43 19.19
CA GLU A 168 -4.03 7.43 19.25
C GLU A 168 -3.35 7.27 17.88
N THR A 169 -2.04 7.09 17.93
CA THR A 169 -1.20 6.92 16.75
C THR A 169 -1.24 5.46 16.30
N HIS A 170 -1.56 5.24 15.03
CA HIS A 170 -1.58 3.93 14.39
C HIS A 170 -0.62 3.87 13.20
N LYS A 171 -0.35 2.65 12.73
CA LYS A 171 0.28 2.43 11.42
C LYS A 171 -0.81 2.49 10.37
N LEU A 172 -0.65 3.41 9.44
CA LEU A 172 -1.66 3.78 8.46
C LEU A 172 -1.09 3.64 7.05
N VAL A 173 -1.97 3.49 6.07
CA VAL A 173 -1.63 3.51 4.65
C VAL A 173 -2.61 4.40 3.91
N THR A 174 -2.10 5.18 2.96
CA THR A 174 -2.90 6.07 2.13
C THR A 174 -2.22 6.23 0.76
N TYR A 175 -2.86 6.98 -0.13
CA TYR A 175 -2.22 7.53 -1.30
C TYR A 175 -2.23 9.06 -1.26
N HIS A 176 -1.29 9.68 -1.97
CA HIS A 176 -1.25 11.12 -2.15
C HIS A 176 -0.98 11.50 -3.61
N CYS A 177 -1.79 12.38 -4.19
CA CYS A 177 -1.58 12.92 -5.53
C CYS A 177 -0.83 14.26 -5.44
N THR A 178 0.39 14.30 -5.99
CA THR A 178 1.22 15.52 -6.01
C THR A 178 0.72 16.60 -6.96
N ALA A 179 -0.43 16.39 -7.63
CA ALA A 179 -1.08 17.37 -8.49
C ALA A 179 -2.26 18.10 -7.83
N CYS A 180 -2.90 17.55 -6.78
CA CYS A 180 -4.30 17.88 -6.46
C CYS A 180 -4.68 18.17 -4.98
N HIS A 181 -3.79 18.23 -3.96
CA HIS A 181 -4.24 18.35 -2.53
C HIS A 181 -3.52 19.46 -1.73
N MET A 182 -4.16 20.37 -0.96
CA MET A 182 -5.28 20.44 0.03
C MET A 182 -4.94 20.00 1.47
N ASP A 183 -5.15 20.95 2.38
CA ASP A 183 -4.89 21.06 3.83
C ASP A 183 -5.64 20.04 4.72
N THR A 184 -5.55 18.75 4.38
CA THR A 184 -5.95 17.66 5.28
C THR A 184 -4.72 16.83 5.57
N PHE A 185 -4.63 16.26 6.78
CA PHE A 185 -3.44 15.50 7.20
C PHE A 185 -3.05 14.47 6.12
N HIS A 186 -4.02 13.88 5.38
CA HIS A 186 -3.87 13.03 4.18
C HIS A 186 -5.05 13.15 3.19
N ASP A 187 -4.81 12.97 1.88
CA ASP A 187 -5.79 13.12 0.79
C ASP A 187 -7.14 12.43 1.06
N CYS A 188 -8.22 13.23 1.03
CA CYS A 188 -9.62 12.81 0.97
C CYS A 188 -10.13 11.91 2.12
N GLY A 189 -9.37 11.72 3.20
CA GLY A 189 -9.71 10.70 4.20
C GLY A 189 -9.60 9.26 3.67
N HIS A 190 -8.90 9.04 2.55
CA HIS A 190 -8.56 7.69 2.05
C HIS A 190 -7.39 7.08 2.82
N VAL A 191 -7.49 7.17 4.14
CA VAL A 191 -6.56 6.58 5.09
C VAL A 191 -7.15 5.26 5.55
N GLN A 192 -6.30 4.26 5.82
CA GLN A 192 -6.72 3.03 6.44
C GLN A 192 -5.67 2.56 7.43
N GLU A 193 -6.08 1.90 8.52
CA GLU A 193 -5.13 1.15 9.35
C GLU A 193 -4.45 0.08 8.50
N ASN A 194 -3.13 0.06 8.58
CA ASN A 194 -2.30 -0.86 7.85
C ASN A 194 -2.16 -2.15 8.64
N THR A 195 -3.13 -3.04 8.46
CA THR A 195 -3.18 -4.34 9.13
C THR A 195 -2.50 -5.44 8.32
N GLY A 196 -2.15 -5.18 7.06
CA GLY A 196 -1.48 -6.14 6.19
C GLY A 196 -1.61 -5.81 4.70
N PRO A 197 -1.34 -6.81 3.83
CA PRO A 197 -1.32 -6.64 2.37
C PRO A 197 -2.62 -6.07 1.79
N ASP A 198 -3.76 -6.42 2.37
CA ASP A 198 -5.07 -6.02 1.86
C ASP A 198 -5.32 -4.51 2.04
N SER A 199 -4.83 -3.89 3.12
CA SER A 199 -4.88 -2.43 3.30
C SER A 199 -4.03 -1.70 2.25
N ARG A 200 -2.83 -2.23 1.95
CA ARG A 200 -1.96 -1.66 0.89
C ARG A 200 -2.60 -1.78 -0.49
N ARG A 201 -3.16 -2.95 -0.80
CA ARG A 201 -3.90 -3.18 -2.05
C ARG A 201 -5.09 -2.23 -2.17
N TRP A 202 -5.81 -1.99 -1.08
CA TRP A 202 -6.90 -1.01 -1.06
C TRP A 202 -6.39 0.39 -1.41
N ALA A 203 -5.33 0.87 -0.74
CA ALA A 203 -4.80 2.21 -0.99
C ALA A 203 -4.30 2.37 -2.45
N ALA A 204 -3.59 1.36 -2.97
CA ALA A 204 -3.15 1.35 -4.36
C ALA A 204 -4.33 1.36 -5.35
N ARG A 205 -5.42 0.63 -5.03
CA ARG A 205 -6.65 0.69 -5.83
C ARG A 205 -7.25 2.09 -5.83
N GLN A 206 -7.31 2.77 -4.68
CA GLN A 206 -7.83 4.14 -4.61
C GLN A 206 -6.98 5.10 -5.48
N ALA A 207 -5.65 4.99 -5.41
CA ALA A 207 -4.73 5.76 -6.24
C ALA A 207 -5.00 5.59 -7.75
N ARG A 208 -5.23 4.36 -8.21
CA ARG A 208 -5.58 4.11 -9.63
C ARG A 208 -6.96 4.62 -9.99
N GLN A 209 -7.94 4.48 -9.09
CA GLN A 209 -9.28 5.04 -9.33
C GLN A 209 -9.22 6.56 -9.50
N HIS A 210 -8.35 7.24 -8.74
CA HIS A 210 -8.08 8.66 -8.91
C HIS A 210 -7.52 8.97 -10.30
N LEU A 211 -6.47 8.27 -10.76
CA LEU A 211 -5.91 8.45 -12.11
C LEU A 211 -6.94 8.21 -13.21
N ILE A 212 -7.67 7.10 -13.12
CA ILE A 212 -8.69 6.74 -14.10
C ILE A 212 -9.81 7.79 -14.13
N SER A 213 -10.16 8.35 -12.98
CA SER A 213 -11.14 9.43 -12.90
C SER A 213 -10.66 10.68 -13.62
N ALA A 214 -9.40 11.10 -13.41
CA ALA A 214 -8.83 12.25 -14.10
C ALA A 214 -8.80 12.03 -15.62
N ALA A 215 -8.37 10.85 -16.08
CA ALA A 215 -8.34 10.50 -17.50
C ALA A 215 -9.75 10.45 -18.13
N ARG A 216 -10.79 10.09 -17.37
CA ARG A 216 -12.17 9.98 -17.87
C ARG A 216 -12.95 11.29 -17.86
N HIS A 217 -12.75 12.11 -16.83
CA HIS A 217 -13.59 13.28 -16.56
C HIS A 217 -12.83 14.61 -16.70
N GLY A 218 -11.51 14.57 -16.84
CA GLY A 218 -10.65 15.75 -16.82
C GLY A 218 -10.23 16.16 -15.40
N ILE A 219 -9.17 16.96 -15.29
CA ILE A 219 -8.74 17.55 -14.02
C ILE A 219 -9.69 18.71 -13.67
N GLY A 220 -10.08 18.83 -12.40
CA GLY A 220 -10.91 19.93 -11.90
C GLY A 220 -12.40 19.80 -12.21
N ASP A 221 -12.80 18.83 -13.04
CA ASP A 221 -14.21 18.58 -13.32
C ASP A 221 -14.97 18.13 -12.05
N LYS A 222 -16.22 18.56 -11.93
CA LYS A 222 -17.10 18.24 -10.79
C LYS A 222 -17.41 16.74 -10.64
N ASN A 223 -17.15 15.93 -11.66
CA ASN A 223 -17.30 14.47 -11.64
C ASN A 223 -15.93 13.76 -11.51
N SER A 224 -14.83 14.50 -11.57
CA SER A 224 -13.49 13.95 -11.39
C SER A 224 -13.14 13.81 -9.91
N ALA A 225 -12.30 12.83 -9.57
CA ALA A 225 -11.68 12.73 -8.26
C ALA A 225 -10.41 13.60 -8.14
N CYS A 226 -9.78 14.03 -9.25
CA CYS A 226 -8.68 15.01 -9.21
C CYS A 226 -9.25 16.40 -9.35
N ARG A 227 -9.35 17.11 -8.23
CA ARG A 227 -9.86 18.48 -8.14
C ARG A 227 -8.82 19.34 -7.43
N PRO A 228 -7.83 19.88 -8.15
CA PRO A 228 -6.85 20.76 -7.54
C PRO A 228 -7.56 22.03 -7.09
N ASP A 229 -7.35 22.43 -5.83
CA ASP A 229 -7.74 23.75 -5.34
C ASP A 229 -6.68 24.77 -5.78
N ASN A 230 -7.09 26.01 -6.04
CA ASN A 230 -6.23 27.06 -6.56
C ASN A 230 -5.60 27.92 -5.43
N GLY A 231 -5.69 27.52 -4.17
CA GLY A 231 -5.17 28.25 -3.00
C GLY A 231 -5.96 29.51 -2.64
N GLU A 232 -7.19 29.67 -3.11
CA GLU A 232 -8.03 30.86 -2.83
C GLU A 232 -8.31 31.02 -1.34
N MET A 233 -8.53 29.93 -0.61
CA MET A 233 -8.73 29.96 0.84
C MET A 233 -7.47 30.46 1.58
N LEU A 234 -6.28 29.96 1.25
CA LEU A 234 -5.01 30.43 1.84
C LEU A 234 -4.79 31.92 1.56
N ARG A 235 -5.11 32.38 0.34
CA ARG A 235 -5.03 33.80 -0.03
C ARG A 235 -5.97 34.66 0.81
N VAL A 236 -7.20 34.19 1.07
CA VAL A 236 -8.17 34.87 1.94
C VAL A 236 -7.69 34.90 3.39
N VAL A 237 -7.21 33.78 3.94
CA VAL A 237 -6.69 33.70 5.31
C VAL A 237 -5.48 34.60 5.51
N ASN A 238 -4.53 34.61 4.57
CA ASN A 238 -3.38 35.51 4.61
C ASN A 238 -3.81 36.99 4.55
N ALA A 239 -4.84 37.32 3.77
CA ALA A 239 -5.39 38.67 3.73
C ALA A 239 -5.97 39.10 5.09
N VAL A 240 -6.77 38.23 5.72
CA VAL A 240 -7.33 38.48 7.07
C VAL A 240 -6.22 38.58 8.12
N ALA A 241 -5.23 37.70 8.09
CA ALA A 241 -4.09 37.71 9.01
C ALA A 241 -3.28 39.01 8.93
N ARG A 242 -2.99 39.49 7.73
CA ARG A 242 -2.28 40.77 7.52
C ARG A 242 -3.09 41.95 8.06
N ASP A 243 -4.40 41.95 7.85
CA ASP A 243 -5.30 43.01 8.35
C ASP A 243 -5.38 43.00 9.89
N MET A 244 -5.58 41.82 10.49
CA MET A 244 -5.71 41.69 11.95
C MET A 244 -4.42 41.93 12.73
N TRP A 245 -3.26 41.53 12.18
CA TRP A 245 -1.98 41.58 12.89
C TRP A 245 -1.00 42.60 12.33
N ASN A 246 -1.40 43.38 11.32
CA ASN A 246 -0.60 44.39 10.65
C ASN A 246 0.77 43.85 10.18
N THR A 247 0.81 42.61 9.71
CA THR A 247 2.03 41.96 9.22
C THR A 247 2.28 42.28 7.75
N THR A 248 3.55 42.41 7.36
CA THR A 248 3.95 42.65 5.96
C THR A 248 4.18 41.37 5.16
N GLY A 249 4.30 40.23 5.86
CA GLY A 249 4.48 38.90 5.27
C GLY A 249 3.27 38.01 5.49
N ASN A 250 3.22 36.92 4.73
CA ASN A 250 2.20 35.91 4.89
C ASN A 250 2.56 34.94 6.01
N ALA A 251 1.58 34.61 6.85
CA ALA A 251 1.70 33.56 7.85
C ALA A 251 1.66 32.16 7.21
N LEU A 252 0.97 32.02 6.08
CA LEU A 252 0.88 30.80 5.29
C LEU A 252 1.41 31.06 3.86
N PRO A 253 1.83 30.05 3.10
CA PRO A 253 2.18 30.23 1.69
C PRO A 253 1.01 30.77 0.84
N ASP A 254 1.31 31.44 -0.27
CA ASP A 254 0.29 32.03 -1.17
C ASP A 254 -0.45 31.00 -2.04
N THR A 255 0.13 29.81 -2.20
CA THR A 255 -0.45 28.70 -2.97
C THR A 255 -0.35 27.40 -2.19
N ASP A 256 -1.31 26.50 -2.41
CA ASP A 256 -1.35 25.19 -1.76
C ASP A 256 -0.11 24.34 -2.07
N ASP A 257 0.45 24.46 -3.28
CA ASP A 257 1.67 23.76 -3.69
C ASP A 257 2.86 24.06 -2.76
N ALA A 258 3.02 25.34 -2.38
CA ALA A 258 4.09 25.77 -1.50
C ALA A 258 3.86 25.33 -0.05
N TYR A 259 2.60 25.24 0.38
CA TYR A 259 2.25 24.62 1.66
C TYR A 259 2.62 23.16 1.65
N CYS A 260 2.14 22.35 0.69
CA CYS A 260 2.45 20.92 0.61
C CYS A 260 3.97 20.64 0.64
N ALA A 261 4.74 21.43 -0.10
CA ALA A 261 6.20 21.29 -0.18
C ALA A 261 6.93 21.55 1.15
N THR A 262 6.36 22.34 2.05
CA THR A 262 6.99 22.75 3.31
C THR A 262 6.32 22.16 4.56
N LYS A 263 5.03 21.80 4.44
CA LYS A 263 4.13 21.29 5.47
C LYS A 263 3.13 20.31 4.84
N GLY A 264 2.84 19.17 5.47
CA GLY A 264 1.86 18.19 4.98
C GLY A 264 2.44 16.99 4.20
N PRO A 265 1.62 16.22 3.48
CA PRO A 265 2.01 14.93 2.87
C PRO A 265 3.21 15.02 1.92
N CYS A 266 3.32 16.04 1.06
CA CYS A 266 4.47 16.13 0.15
C CYS A 266 5.80 16.28 0.92
N SER A 267 5.79 17.03 2.03
CA SER A 267 6.97 17.17 2.89
C SER A 267 7.37 15.84 3.52
N ILE A 268 6.41 15.05 4.00
CA ILE A 268 6.63 13.70 4.53
C ILE A 268 7.23 12.80 3.44
N ILE A 269 6.60 12.77 2.27
CA ILE A 269 7.03 11.95 1.12
C ILE A 269 8.44 12.33 0.68
N ARG A 270 8.81 13.61 0.66
CA ARG A 270 10.17 14.06 0.32
C ARG A 270 11.20 13.48 1.28
N GLU A 271 10.97 13.54 2.59
CA GLU A 271 11.89 12.96 3.58
C GLU A 271 11.96 11.43 3.45
N LEU A 272 10.82 10.77 3.22
CA LEU A 272 10.78 9.31 2.97
C LEU A 272 11.57 8.92 1.70
N ARG A 273 11.50 9.72 0.62
CA ARG A 273 12.33 9.53 -0.59
C ARG A 273 13.82 9.66 -0.31
N ALA A 274 14.20 10.51 0.63
CA ALA A 274 15.58 10.66 1.08
C ALA A 274 16.04 9.53 2.03
N GLY A 275 15.16 8.58 2.38
CA GLY A 275 15.45 7.53 3.36
C GLY A 275 15.54 8.06 4.79
N VAL A 276 15.01 9.26 5.05
CA VAL A 276 15.08 9.93 6.35
C VAL A 276 13.74 9.83 7.05
N ARG A 277 13.74 9.54 8.36
CA ARG A 277 12.51 9.59 9.16
C ARG A 277 12.00 11.03 9.21
N PRO A 278 10.78 11.31 8.70
CA PRO A 278 10.20 12.65 8.72
C PRO A 278 10.23 13.25 10.14
N PRO A 279 10.63 14.53 10.30
CA PRO A 279 10.65 15.19 11.60
C PRO A 279 9.30 15.20 12.32
N VAL A 280 8.18 15.16 11.57
CA VAL A 280 6.82 15.08 12.13
C VAL A 280 6.61 13.83 13.00
N TYR A 281 7.39 12.76 12.79
CA TYR A 281 7.34 11.55 13.62
C TYR A 281 8.31 11.55 14.80
N ARG A 282 8.98 12.68 15.09
CA ARG A 282 9.95 12.84 16.19
C ARG A 282 9.40 13.67 17.35
N ALA A 283 8.18 14.19 17.22
CA ALA A 283 7.52 15.04 18.19
C ALA A 283 6.68 14.22 19.18
#